data_AF-A0A239AI19-F1
#
_entry.id   AF-A0A239AI19-F1
#
_cell.length_a   1.000
_cell.length_b   1.000
_cell.length_c   1.000
_cell.angle_alpha   90.00
_cell.angle_beta   90.00
_cell.angle_gamma   90.00
#
_symmetry.space_group_name_H-M   'P 1'
#
loop_
_entity.id
_entity.type
_entity.pdbx_description
1 polymer ?
#
loop_
_entity_poly.entity_id
_entity_poly.type
_entity_poly.pdbx_seq_one_letter_code
_entity_poly.pdbx_strand_id
1 'polypeptide(L)' 'MALVDSGHQVSSDDLHERFPDKPSATGAAFGGLFARLARQGRIVERGWVRSRRPEARGRRVVLWGAP' A
#
# COMPACT_ATOMS: atom_id res chain seq x y z
N MET A 1 -5.64 9.27 -5.59
CA MET A 1 -6.83 8.58 -6.15
C MET A 1 -6.55 8.00 -7.52
N ALA A 2 -5.84 8.69 -8.42
CA ALA A 2 -5.51 8.20 -9.77
C ALA A 2 -4.72 6.87 -9.91
N LEU A 3 -4.24 6.26 -8.82
CA LEU A 3 -3.49 4.99 -8.85
C LEU A 3 -4.38 3.74 -8.73
N VAL A 4 -5.58 3.87 -8.16
CA VAL A 4 -6.50 2.74 -7.96
C VAL A 4 -7.45 2.62 -9.14
N ASP A 5 -7.94 3.76 -9.66
CA ASP A 5 -8.94 3.79 -10.74
C ASP A 5 -8.38 3.37 -12.11
N SER A 6 -7.06 3.22 -12.27
CA SER A 6 -6.43 2.76 -13.50
C SER A 6 -6.26 1.23 -13.60
N GLY A 7 -6.78 0.46 -12.64
CA GLY A 7 -6.52 -0.98 -12.54
C GLY A 7 -5.12 -1.32 -12.01
N HIS A 8 -4.34 -0.31 -11.63
CA HIS A 8 -3.03 -0.50 -11.02
C HIS A 8 -3.17 -0.98 -9.58
N GLN A 9 -2.29 -1.91 -9.21
CA GLN A 9 -2.17 -2.42 -7.86
C GLN A 9 -1.12 -1.59 -7.11
N VAL A 10 -1.34 -1.36 -5.82
CA VAL A 10 -0.49 -0.53 -4.97
C VAL A 10 -0.21 -1.22 -3.65
N SER A 11 1.05 -1.17 -3.24
CA SER A 11 1.53 -1.61 -1.93
C SER A 11 1.99 -0.40 -1.10
N SER A 12 2.22 -0.62 0.20
CA SER A 12 2.81 0.41 1.07
C SER A 12 4.24 0.79 0.66
N ASP A 13 4.95 -0.10 -0.03
CA ASP A 13 6.30 0.15 -0.53
C ASP A 13 6.28 1.12 -1.72
N ASP A 14 5.31 1.00 -2.64
CA ASP A 14 5.14 1.94 -3.76
C ASP A 14 4.88 3.37 -3.27
N LEU A 15 4.11 3.50 -2.18
CA LEU A 15 3.86 4.79 -1.55
C LEU A 15 5.10 5.33 -0.81
N HIS A 16 5.88 4.45 -0.21
CA HIS A 16 7.13 4.82 0.46
C HIS A 16 8.16 5.34 -0.55
N GLU A 17 8.33 4.67 -1.70
CA GLU A 17 9.20 5.11 -2.80
C GLU A 17 8.74 6.46 -3.39
N ARG A 18 7.42 6.68 -3.49
CA ARG A 18 6.86 7.91 -4.06
C ARG A 18 6.88 9.10 -3.10
N PHE A 19 6.89 8.86 -1.80
CA PHE A 19 6.85 9.89 -0.76
C PHE A 19 7.87 9.63 0.35
N PRO A 20 9.18 9.57 0.03
CA PRO A 20 10.21 9.19 1.00
C PRO A 20 10.34 10.18 2.16
N ASP A 21 10.07 11.47 1.93
CA ASP A 21 10.28 12.54 2.92
C ASP A 21 9.10 12.77 3.86
N LYS A 22 8.02 11.99 3.74
CA LYS A 22 6.83 12.18 4.57
C LYS A 22 6.93 11.32 5.84
N PRO A 23 6.95 11.90 7.06
CA PRO A 23 7.02 11.12 8.30
C PRO A 23 5.79 10.22 8.52
N SER A 24 4.67 10.54 7.88
CA SER A 24 3.46 9.70 7.82
C SER A 24 3.54 8.56 6.80
N ALA A 25 4.66 8.39 6.08
CA ALA A 25 4.91 7.30 5.14
C ALA A 25 5.48 6.03 5.80
N THR A 26 5.24 5.87 7.09
CA THR A 26 5.53 4.60 7.77
C THR A 26 4.55 3.53 7.29
N GLY A 27 5.02 2.28 7.17
CA GLY A 27 4.17 1.17 6.70
C GLY A 27 2.90 0.98 7.53
N ALA A 28 2.91 1.35 8.81
CA ALA A 28 1.77 1.28 9.72
C ALA A 28 0.67 2.32 9.39
N ALA A 29 1.07 3.56 9.11
CA ALA A 29 0.13 4.62 8.74
C ALA A 29 -0.59 4.32 7.41
N PHE A 30 0.15 3.80 6.43
CA PHE A 30 -0.45 3.33 5.17
C PHE A 30 -1.33 2.09 5.37
N GLY A 31 -0.92 1.15 6.22
CA GLY A 31 -1.75 0.00 6.58
C GLY A 31 -3.12 0.41 7.13
N GLY A 32 -3.15 1.38 8.06
CA GLY A 32 -4.40 1.92 8.60
C GLY A 32 -5.27 2.63 7.55
N LEU A 33 -4.65 3.43 6.67
CA LEU A 33 -5.35 4.09 5.57
C LEU A 33 -5.97 3.08 4.60
N PHE A 34 -5.22 2.07 4.17
CA PHE A 34 -5.71 1.06 3.24
C PHE A 34 -6.81 0.20 3.87
N ALA A 35 -6.67 -0.21 5.12
CA ALA A 35 -7.72 -0.94 5.83
C ALA A 35 -9.03 -0.13 5.91
N ARG A 36 -8.94 1.19 6.15
CA ARG A 36 -10.10 2.08 6.11
C ARG A 36 -10.73 2.16 4.72
N LEU A 37 -9.93 2.32 3.67
CA LEU A 37 -10.41 2.39 2.29
C LEU A 37 -11.07 1.08 1.85
N ALA A 38 -10.51 -0.06 2.28
CA ALA A 38 -11.06 -1.37 2.01
C ALA A 38 -12.42 -1.57 2.71
N ARG A 39 -12.53 -1.15 3.98
CA ARG A 39 -13.82 -1.13 4.70
C ARG A 39 -14.88 -0.23 4.04
N GLN A 40 -14.45 0.78 3.29
CA GLN A 40 -15.33 1.64 2.51
C GLN A 40 -15.65 1.08 1.11
N GLY A 41 -15.15 -0.10 0.76
CA GLY A 41 -15.36 -0.72 -0.55
C GLY A 41 -14.62 -0.02 -1.70
N ARG A 42 -13.62 0.81 -1.39
CA ARG A 42 -12.91 1.61 -2.41
C ARG A 42 -11.71 0.89 -3.02
N ILE A 43 -11.19 -0.10 -2.31
CA ILE A 43 -10.11 -0.98 -2.73
C ILE A 43 -10.37 -2.37 -2.17
N VAL A 44 -9.74 -3.38 -2.75
CA VAL A 44 -9.75 -4.75 -2.21
C VAL A 44 -8.33 -5.28 -2.09
N GLU A 45 -8.15 -6.22 -1.16
CA GLU A 45 -6.92 -7.00 -1.08
C GLU A 45 -6.82 -7.92 -2.31
N ARG A 46 -5.74 -7.81 -3.07
CA ARG A 46 -5.44 -8.65 -4.23
C ARG A 46 -4.36 -9.70 -3.93
N GLY A 47 -3.70 -9.60 -2.78
CA GLY A 47 -2.73 -10.57 -2.30
C GLY A 47 -1.57 -9.92 -1.55
N TRP A 48 -0.42 -10.60 -1.59
CA TRP A 48 0.74 -10.24 -0.77
C TRP A 48 2.03 -10.29 -1.59
N VAL A 49 2.79 -9.21 -1.58
CA VAL A 49 4.10 -9.10 -2.25
C VAL A 49 5.22 -9.01 -1.22
N ARG A 50 6.44 -9.40 -1.60
CA ARG A 50 7.62 -9.21 -0.75
C ARG A 50 7.98 -7.72 -0.69
N SER A 51 8.34 -7.25 0.49
CA SER A 51 8.80 -5.88 0.65
C SER A 51 10.14 -5.66 -0.07
N ARG A 52 10.25 -4.53 -0.76
CA ARG A 52 11.44 -4.05 -1.46
C ARG A 52 12.32 -3.17 -0.57
N ARG A 53 11.79 -2.76 0.60
CA ARG A 53 12.48 -1.89 1.53
C ARG A 53 13.58 -2.63 2.31
N PRO A 54 14.82 -2.10 2.38
CA PRO A 54 15.93 -2.75 3.07
C PRO A 54 15.65 -3.07 4.55
N GLU A 55 14.98 -2.15 5.25
CA GLU A 55 14.63 -2.29 6.67
C GLU A 55 13.48 -3.28 6.93
N ALA A 56 12.74 -3.65 5.87
CA ALA A 56 11.65 -4.61 5.91
C ALA A 56 11.97 -5.90 5.15
N ARG A 57 13.26 -6.19 4.91
CA ARG A 57 13.71 -7.36 4.16
C ARG A 57 13.10 -8.65 4.72
N GLY A 58 12.50 -9.45 3.84
CA GLY A 58 11.84 -10.72 4.19
C GLY A 58 10.38 -10.58 4.66
N ARG A 59 9.89 -9.36 4.90
CA ARG A 59 8.47 -9.12 5.22
C ARG A 59 7.63 -9.14 3.95
N ARG A 60 6.34 -9.46 4.10
CA ARG A 60 5.33 -9.32 3.05
C ARG A 60 4.45 -8.11 3.35
N VAL A 61 4.03 -7.42 2.30
CA VAL A 61 3.10 -6.29 2.35
C VAL A 61 1.88 -6.60 1.50
N VAL A 62 0.73 -6.10 1.93
CA VAL A 62 -0.53 -6.28 1.21
C VAL A 62 -0.48 -5.49 -0.10
N LEU A 63 -0.97 -6.13 -1.15
CA LEU A 63 -1.19 -5.55 -2.46
C LEU A 63 -2.68 -5.20 -2.59
N TRP A 64 -2.96 -3.92 -2.78
CA TRP A 64 -4.30 -3.37 -2.89
C TRP A 64 -4.61 -3.03 -4.34
N GLY A 65 -5.86 -3.18 -4.79
CA GLY A 65 -6.28 -2.79 -6.12
C GLY A 65 -7.70 -2.22 -6.15
N ALA A 66 -8.17 -1.85 -7.34
CA ALA A 66 -9.58 -1.53 -7.58
C ALA A 66 -10.49 -2.68 -7.11
N PRO A 67 -11.73 -2.39 -6.66
CA PRO A 67 -12.72 -3.41 -6.29
C PRO A 67 -12.92 -4.49 -7.35
#